data_AF-A0A662T1U0-F1
#
_entry.id   AF-A0A662T1U0-F1
#
_cell.length_a   1.000
_cell.length_b   1.000
_cell.length_c   1.000
_cell.angle_alpha   90.00
_cell.angle_beta   90.00
_cell.angle_gamma   90.00
#
_symmetry.space_group_name_H-M   'P 1'
#
loop_
_entity.id
_entity.type
_entity.pdbx_description
1 polymer ?
#
loop_
_entity_poly.entity_id
_entity_poly.type
_entity_poly.pdbx_seq_one_letter_code
_entity_poly.pdbx_strand_id
1 'polypeptide(L)'
;MTVIPLAGAVDGMNEDGLVVTYNYGYGQDKPRYMAPVTSLVQTVLFKASTVDEALKIIRDSKRGGSAILMVADRDRAVSIELLPNHIGVREAENGRIAHTNHYHTEHMRKIDISHNAYYKHSRKVVRALRGRRVRELSEARYSRIMQLLAQGGELELSDLISIARDHAGGEGADNTVCRHSEYFNTTWSIIFIPSEKVIKALVGYPCQQEYEEYRVG
;
A
#
# COMPACT_ATOMS: atom_id res chain seq x y z
N MET A 1 8.79 -16.09 18.52
CA MET A 1 9.80 -15.02 18.71
C MET A 1 9.22 -13.78 18.08
N THR A 2 8.63 -12.89 18.88
CA THR A 2 8.10 -11.62 18.40
C THR A 2 9.28 -10.66 18.35
N VAL A 3 9.80 -10.43 17.15
CA VAL A 3 10.94 -9.53 16.95
C VAL A 3 10.35 -8.13 16.73
N ILE A 4 10.17 -7.41 17.86
CA ILE A 4 9.79 -6.00 18.01
C ILE A 4 8.29 -5.70 17.72
N PRO A 5 7.54 -5.06 18.65
CA PRO A 5 6.22 -4.49 18.33
C PRO A 5 6.38 -3.40 17.26
N LEU A 6 5.46 -3.30 16.30
CA LEU A 6 5.46 -2.29 15.23
C LEU A 6 5.67 -0.87 15.81
N ALA A 7 6.89 -0.36 15.79
CA ALA A 7 7.23 0.99 16.24
C ALA A 7 7.34 1.93 15.02
N GLY A 8 6.80 3.14 15.15
CA GLY A 8 6.70 4.12 14.08
C GLY A 8 5.31 4.15 13.44
N ALA A 9 5.24 4.73 12.23
CA ALA A 9 4.00 4.93 11.50
C ALA A 9 3.80 3.85 10.42
N VAL A 10 2.55 3.52 10.13
CA VAL A 10 2.16 2.67 8.99
C VAL A 10 1.74 3.56 7.83
N ASP A 11 0.74 4.40 8.05
CA ASP A 11 0.26 5.42 7.12
C ASP A 11 0.23 6.78 7.81
N GLY A 12 0.29 7.88 7.05
CA GLY A 12 0.10 9.21 7.60
C GLY A 12 0.34 10.35 6.62
N MET A 13 0.00 11.55 7.07
CA MET A 13 0.31 12.82 6.41
C MET A 13 0.92 13.78 7.43
N ASN A 14 2.00 14.48 7.07
CA ASN A 14 2.60 15.47 7.94
C ASN A 14 2.05 16.88 7.72
N GLU A 15 2.53 17.84 8.51
CA GLU A 15 2.10 19.24 8.47
C GLU A 15 2.42 19.94 7.14
N ASP A 16 3.35 19.42 6.34
CA ASP A 16 3.65 19.95 5.00
C ASP A 16 2.73 19.38 3.91
N GLY A 17 1.89 18.39 4.24
CA GLY A 17 1.06 17.68 3.29
C GLY A 17 1.75 16.50 2.60
N LEU A 18 2.94 16.08 3.07
CA LEU A 18 3.58 14.86 2.60
C LEU A 18 2.85 13.64 3.18
N VAL A 19 2.41 12.75 2.31
CA VAL A 19 1.71 11.51 2.62
C VAL A 19 2.63 10.31 2.41
N VAL A 20 2.54 9.33 3.31
CA VAL A 20 3.06 7.98 3.11
C VAL A 20 1.96 6.97 3.41
N THR A 21 1.71 6.03 2.49
CA THR A 21 0.88 4.85 2.75
C THR A 21 1.68 3.56 2.57
N TYR A 22 1.26 2.48 3.22
CA TYR A 22 2.02 1.24 3.36
C TYR A 22 1.24 0.02 2.92
N ASN A 23 1.81 -0.71 1.98
CA ASN A 23 1.38 -2.05 1.62
C ASN A 23 2.44 -3.08 1.98
N TYR A 24 1.99 -4.25 2.44
CA TYR A 24 2.87 -5.39 2.63
C TYR A 24 3.46 -5.85 1.29
N GLY A 25 4.80 -5.95 1.22
CA GLY A 25 5.54 -6.54 0.12
C GLY A 25 6.11 -7.90 0.51
N TYR A 26 5.95 -8.92 -0.33
CA TYR A 26 6.45 -10.29 -0.09
C TYR A 26 7.91 -10.45 -0.58
N GLY A 27 8.82 -9.57 -0.17
CA GLY A 27 10.23 -9.66 -0.57
C GLY A 27 10.89 -10.95 -0.10
N GLN A 28 11.75 -11.55 -0.93
CA GLN A 28 12.53 -12.77 -0.60
C GLN A 28 13.99 -12.50 -0.22
N ASP A 29 14.40 -11.23 -0.27
CA ASP A 29 15.78 -10.81 -0.03
C ASP A 29 16.16 -10.88 1.46
N LYS A 30 17.43 -11.18 1.74
CA LYS A 30 17.94 -11.33 3.12
C LYS A 30 18.39 -9.97 3.66
N PRO A 31 17.87 -9.53 4.81
CA PRO A 31 18.24 -8.24 5.36
C PRO A 31 19.65 -8.20 5.91
N ARG A 32 20.37 -7.10 5.63
CA ARG A 32 21.65 -6.76 6.27
C ARG A 32 21.48 -6.00 7.59
N TYR A 33 20.35 -5.31 7.74
CA TYR A 33 19.98 -4.51 8.91
C TYR A 33 18.58 -4.93 9.38
N MET A 34 18.27 -4.75 10.66
CA MET A 34 16.98 -5.20 11.23
C MET A 34 16.03 -4.04 11.56
N ALA A 35 16.27 -2.84 11.01
CA ALA A 35 15.40 -1.69 11.24
C ALA A 35 14.04 -1.89 10.54
N PRO A 36 12.91 -1.72 11.25
CA PRO A 36 11.58 -1.94 10.67
C PRO A 36 11.21 -0.80 9.71
N VAL A 37 10.47 -1.14 8.65
CA VAL A 37 10.07 -0.15 7.62
C VAL A 37 9.15 0.92 8.21
N THR A 38 8.35 0.60 9.24
CA THR A 38 7.49 1.58 9.93
C THR A 38 8.29 2.70 10.63
N SER A 39 9.51 2.41 11.10
CA SER A 39 10.40 3.46 11.62
C SER A 39 10.98 4.34 10.50
N LEU A 40 11.20 3.78 9.31
CA LEU A 40 11.54 4.56 8.13
C LEU A 40 10.37 5.47 7.71
N VAL A 41 9.14 4.96 7.68
CA VAL A 41 7.94 5.76 7.39
C VAL A 41 7.82 6.91 8.38
N GLN A 42 7.96 6.65 9.68
CA GLN A 42 7.97 7.70 10.71
C GLN A 42 9.07 8.75 10.45
N THR A 43 10.27 8.30 10.05
CA THR A 43 11.40 9.21 9.77
C THR A 43 11.12 10.08 8.56
N VAL A 44 10.51 9.53 7.50
CA VAL A 44 10.11 10.28 6.30
C VAL A 44 9.07 11.32 6.66
N LEU A 45 7.98 10.93 7.33
CA LEU A 45 6.92 11.85 7.76
C LEU A 45 7.45 12.97 8.66
N PHE A 46 8.48 12.70 9.47
CA PHE A 46 9.07 13.69 10.36
C PHE A 46 10.08 14.63 9.69
N LYS A 47 10.73 14.22 8.60
CA LYS A 47 11.92 14.92 8.06
C LYS A 47 11.80 15.43 6.63
N ALA A 48 10.78 15.01 5.88
CA ALA A 48 10.60 15.39 4.49
C ALA A 48 9.31 16.18 4.32
N SER A 49 9.35 17.19 3.46
CA SER A 49 8.19 17.98 3.05
C SER A 49 7.76 17.66 1.62
N THR A 50 8.62 16.98 0.85
CA THR A 50 8.39 16.65 -0.57
C THR A 50 8.70 15.19 -0.88
N VAL A 51 8.15 14.69 -1.99
CA VAL A 51 8.43 13.35 -2.53
C VAL A 51 9.93 13.16 -2.80
N ASP A 52 10.66 14.19 -3.26
CA ASP A 52 12.10 14.08 -3.53
C ASP A 52 12.92 13.90 -2.24
N GLU A 53 12.59 14.66 -1.20
CA GLU A 53 13.24 14.52 0.11
C GLU A 53 12.94 13.15 0.73
N ALA A 54 11.69 12.70 0.63
CA ALA A 54 11.29 11.38 1.06
C ALA A 54 12.08 10.27 0.33
N LEU A 55 12.19 10.37 -1.00
CA LEU A 55 12.98 9.45 -1.82
C LEU A 55 14.46 9.44 -1.41
N LYS A 56 15.05 10.61 -1.12
CA LYS A 56 16.43 10.71 -0.65
C LYS A 56 16.61 9.97 0.68
N ILE A 57 15.75 10.23 1.67
CA ILE A 57 15.78 9.54 2.98
C ILE A 57 15.64 8.03 2.80
N ILE A 58 14.69 7.59 1.96
CA ILE A 58 14.42 6.17 1.73
C ILE A 58 15.61 5.49 1.05
N ARG A 59 16.24 6.12 0.06
CA ARG A 59 17.43 5.58 -0.63
C ARG A 59 18.62 5.40 0.32
N ASP A 60 18.82 6.35 1.22
CA ASP A 60 19.93 6.32 2.19
C ASP A 60 19.64 5.45 3.43
N SER A 61 18.41 4.94 3.54
CA SER A 61 17.97 4.20 4.73
C SER A 61 18.54 2.79 4.83
N LYS A 62 18.90 2.41 6.06
CA LYS A 62 19.15 1.01 6.45
C LYS A 62 17.83 0.40 6.94
N ARG A 63 17.42 -0.72 6.36
CA ARG A 63 16.13 -1.39 6.67
C ARG A 63 16.23 -2.90 6.56
N GLY A 64 15.34 -3.60 7.25
CA GLY A 64 15.26 -5.07 7.26
C GLY A 64 14.00 -5.68 6.66
N GLY A 65 12.99 -4.86 6.39
CA GLY A 65 11.71 -5.34 5.87
C GLY A 65 11.51 -5.00 4.40
N SER A 66 10.42 -5.54 3.86
CA SER A 66 9.90 -5.23 2.54
C SER A 66 8.52 -4.60 2.62
N ALA A 67 8.27 -3.65 1.71
CA ALA A 67 7.03 -2.90 1.65
C ALA A 67 6.82 -2.35 0.23
N ILE A 68 5.62 -1.89 -0.05
CA ILE A 68 5.34 -1.01 -1.18
C ILE A 68 4.72 0.24 -0.59
N LEU A 69 5.43 1.36 -0.68
CA LEU A 69 4.99 2.63 -0.11
C LEU A 69 4.39 3.49 -1.22
N MET A 70 3.27 4.14 -0.96
CA MET A 70 2.88 5.30 -1.77
C MET A 70 3.44 6.52 -1.06
N VAL A 71 4.13 7.38 -1.77
CA VAL A 71 4.55 8.68 -1.24
C VAL A 71 3.98 9.76 -2.14
N ALA A 72 3.28 10.72 -1.58
CA ALA A 72 2.66 11.79 -2.33
C ALA A 72 2.83 13.13 -1.60
N ASP A 73 2.98 14.20 -2.36
CA ASP A 73 2.90 15.57 -1.88
C ASP A 73 1.80 16.31 -2.67
N ARG A 74 1.81 17.65 -2.65
CA ARG A 74 0.84 18.47 -3.39
C ARG A 74 0.92 18.25 -4.91
N ASP A 75 2.09 17.94 -5.42
CA ASP A 75 2.37 18.02 -6.86
C ASP A 75 2.33 16.65 -7.54
N ARG A 76 2.70 15.59 -6.82
CA ARG A 76 2.76 14.24 -7.39
C ARG A 76 2.66 13.11 -6.37
N ALA A 77 2.50 11.89 -6.90
CA ALA A 77 2.58 10.65 -6.17
C ALA A 77 3.52 9.65 -6.85
N VAL A 78 4.26 8.89 -6.05
CA VAL A 78 5.14 7.80 -6.48
C VAL A 78 4.84 6.53 -5.70
N SER A 79 5.04 5.38 -6.35
CA SER A 79 5.02 4.06 -5.70
C SER A 79 6.46 3.58 -5.54
N ILE A 80 6.88 3.37 -4.29
CA ILE A 80 8.23 2.96 -3.91
C ILE A 80 8.18 1.52 -3.42
N GLU A 81 8.73 0.62 -4.22
CA GLU A 81 8.88 -0.79 -3.90
C GLU A 81 10.17 -0.96 -3.09
N LEU A 82 10.07 -1.60 -1.93
CA LEU A 82 11.18 -1.77 -1.00
C LEU A 82 11.44 -3.24 -0.71
N LEU A 83 12.70 -3.63 -0.87
CA LEU A 83 13.31 -4.77 -0.21
C LEU A 83 14.46 -4.28 0.67
N PRO A 84 15.03 -5.13 1.55
CA PRO A 84 16.16 -4.75 2.38
C PRO A 84 17.34 -4.18 1.59
N ASN A 85 17.67 -4.75 0.42
CA ASN A 85 18.82 -4.31 -0.39
C ASN A 85 18.43 -3.71 -1.75
N HIS A 86 17.13 -3.57 -2.06
CA HIS A 86 16.67 -3.07 -3.36
C HIS A 86 15.54 -2.05 -3.22
N ILE A 87 15.47 -1.15 -4.21
CA ILE A 87 14.42 -0.13 -4.34
C ILE A 87 13.99 -0.11 -5.80
N GLY A 88 12.68 -0.10 -6.03
CA GLY A 88 12.06 0.27 -7.29
C GLY A 88 11.19 1.50 -7.09
N VAL A 89 11.15 2.41 -8.05
CA VAL A 89 10.28 3.59 -8.02
C VAL A 89 9.45 3.62 -9.29
N ARG A 90 8.15 3.87 -9.16
CA ARG A 90 7.25 4.14 -10.27
C ARG A 90 6.62 5.51 -10.09
N GLU A 91 6.71 6.30 -11.15
CA GLU A 91 6.01 7.58 -11.25
C GLU A 91 4.54 7.34 -11.63
N ALA A 92 3.68 8.29 -11.29
CA ALA A 92 2.31 8.30 -11.77
C ALA A 92 2.26 8.54 -13.29
N GLU A 93 1.37 7.81 -13.97
CA GLU A 93 1.12 7.96 -15.39
C GLU A 93 -0.22 8.67 -15.58
N ASN A 94 -0.22 9.82 -16.27
CA ASN A 94 -1.41 10.66 -16.47
C ASN A 94 -2.12 11.02 -15.13
N GLY A 95 -1.32 11.37 -14.11
CA GLY A 95 -1.82 11.71 -12.77
C GLY A 95 -2.34 10.52 -11.96
N ARG A 96 -2.14 9.28 -12.42
CA ARG A 96 -2.70 8.08 -11.79
C ARG A 96 -1.63 7.06 -11.46
N ILE A 97 -1.72 6.48 -10.27
CA ILE A 97 -0.91 5.34 -9.86
C ILE A 97 -1.67 4.50 -8.85
N ALA A 98 -1.43 3.20 -8.87
CA ALA A 98 -1.91 2.28 -7.87
C ALA A 98 -0.85 1.21 -7.61
N HIS A 99 -0.96 0.56 -6.46
CA HIS A 99 -0.27 -0.70 -6.18
C HIS A 99 -1.13 -1.57 -5.26
N THR A 100 -0.79 -2.84 -5.18
CA THR A 100 -1.38 -3.74 -4.18
C THR A 100 -0.28 -4.38 -3.34
N ASN A 101 -0.06 -5.70 -3.42
CA ASN A 101 0.87 -6.44 -2.58
C ASN A 101 1.85 -7.28 -3.43
N HIS A 102 2.19 -6.81 -4.62
CA HIS A 102 3.20 -7.39 -5.50
C HIS A 102 3.99 -6.28 -6.20
N TYR A 103 5.23 -6.57 -6.57
CA TYR A 103 6.10 -5.58 -7.22
C TYR A 103 5.82 -5.48 -8.73
N HIS A 104 6.03 -4.28 -9.28
CA HIS A 104 5.76 -3.91 -10.66
C HIS A 104 7.02 -3.47 -11.41
N THR A 105 8.01 -2.84 -10.77
CA THR A 105 9.25 -2.45 -11.47
C THR A 105 9.99 -3.68 -11.99
N GLU A 106 10.66 -3.55 -13.13
CA GLU A 106 11.25 -4.68 -13.84
C GLU A 106 12.23 -5.48 -12.97
N HIS A 107 13.11 -4.78 -12.26
CA HIS A 107 14.09 -5.41 -11.36
C HIS A 107 13.42 -6.05 -10.14
N MET A 108 12.44 -5.38 -9.53
CA MET A 108 11.79 -5.88 -8.32
C MET A 108 10.89 -7.08 -8.61
N ARG A 109 10.26 -7.14 -9.79
CA ARG A 109 9.51 -8.32 -10.27
C ARG A 109 10.37 -9.58 -10.34
N LYS A 110 11.67 -9.45 -10.59
CA LYS A 110 12.61 -10.60 -10.63
C LYS A 110 12.94 -11.13 -9.24
N ILE A 111 12.76 -10.32 -8.19
CA ILE A 111 13.07 -10.66 -6.79
C ILE A 111 11.79 -10.92 -5.97
N ASP A 112 10.63 -10.51 -6.49
CA ASP A 112 9.32 -10.83 -5.92
C ASP A 112 9.13 -12.35 -5.81
N ILE A 113 8.11 -12.73 -5.06
CA ILE A 113 7.64 -14.11 -5.10
C ILE A 113 7.21 -14.47 -6.53
N SER A 114 7.59 -15.67 -6.96
CA SER A 114 7.24 -16.22 -8.26
C SER A 114 5.74 -16.11 -8.53
N HIS A 115 5.38 -15.77 -9.77
CA HIS A 115 3.99 -15.65 -10.22
C HIS A 115 3.18 -16.93 -9.97
N ASN A 116 3.83 -18.10 -10.11
CA ASN A 116 3.25 -19.43 -9.90
C ASN A 116 3.57 -20.02 -8.52
N ALA A 117 3.90 -19.18 -7.53
CA ALA A 117 4.08 -19.66 -6.16
C ALA A 117 2.74 -19.96 -5.49
N TYR A 118 2.67 -21.10 -4.79
CA TYR A 118 1.51 -21.53 -4.03
C TYR A 118 1.84 -21.66 -2.56
N TYR A 119 0.89 -21.27 -1.70
CA TYR A 119 0.98 -21.53 -0.28
C TYR A 119 0.97 -23.04 -0.02
N LYS A 120 1.99 -23.54 0.70
CA LYS A 120 2.13 -24.98 0.98
C LYS A 120 1.00 -25.50 1.85
N HIS A 121 0.63 -26.77 1.66
CA HIS A 121 -0.22 -27.51 2.59
C HIS A 121 0.57 -27.86 3.86
N SER A 122 0.75 -26.88 4.74
CA SER A 122 1.50 -27.02 6.00
C SER A 122 0.72 -26.44 7.16
N ARG A 123 0.89 -27.03 8.35
CA ARG A 123 0.33 -26.49 9.61
C ARG A 123 0.81 -25.08 9.94
N LYS A 124 1.96 -24.67 9.38
CA LYS A 124 2.52 -23.30 9.54
C LYS A 124 1.79 -22.24 8.71
N VAL A 125 1.01 -22.65 7.72
CA VAL A 125 0.23 -21.77 6.85
C VAL A 125 -1.22 -21.79 7.32
N VAL A 126 -1.86 -20.62 7.39
CA VAL A 126 -3.28 -20.51 7.76
C VAL A 126 -4.15 -21.29 6.78
N ARG A 127 -5.15 -22.01 7.30
CA ARG A 127 -6.01 -22.92 6.53
C ARG A 127 -6.59 -22.26 5.28
N ALA A 128 -7.08 -21.02 5.40
CA ALA A 128 -7.68 -20.25 4.31
C ALA A 128 -6.73 -19.97 3.14
N LEU A 129 -5.41 -20.03 3.34
CA LEU A 129 -4.43 -19.73 2.30
C LEU A 129 -3.84 -20.98 1.61
N ARG A 130 -3.93 -22.16 2.23
CA ARG A 130 -3.25 -23.37 1.74
C ARG A 130 -3.72 -23.75 0.33
N GLY A 131 -2.77 -24.03 -0.56
CA GLY A 131 -3.05 -24.40 -1.94
C GLY A 131 -3.47 -23.24 -2.85
N ARG A 132 -3.60 -22.01 -2.33
CA ARG A 132 -3.90 -20.82 -3.15
C ARG A 132 -2.62 -20.24 -3.73
N ARG A 133 -2.72 -19.63 -4.92
CA ARG A 133 -1.60 -18.95 -5.55
C ARG A 133 -1.35 -17.62 -4.83
N VAL A 134 -0.11 -17.38 -4.42
CA VAL A 134 0.22 -16.33 -3.44
C VAL A 134 -0.19 -14.94 -3.94
N ARG A 135 -0.02 -14.68 -5.24
CA ARG A 135 -0.27 -13.38 -5.85
C ARG A 135 -1.68 -13.19 -6.40
N GLU A 136 -2.50 -14.24 -6.42
CA GLU A 136 -3.82 -14.25 -7.08
C GLU A 136 -4.72 -13.10 -6.60
N LEU A 137 -4.88 -12.96 -5.28
CA LEU A 137 -5.72 -11.93 -4.70
C LEU A 137 -5.17 -10.52 -4.93
N SER A 138 -3.85 -10.39 -5.02
CA SER A 138 -3.21 -9.09 -5.26
C SER A 138 -3.37 -8.65 -6.71
N GLU A 139 -3.14 -9.56 -7.65
CA GLU A 139 -3.24 -9.30 -9.09
C GLU A 139 -4.68 -9.01 -9.51
N ALA A 140 -5.66 -9.71 -8.94
CA ALA A 140 -7.08 -9.46 -9.19
C ALA A 140 -7.50 -8.03 -8.78
N ARG A 141 -7.17 -7.61 -7.55
CA ARG A 141 -7.46 -6.25 -7.06
C ARG A 141 -6.75 -5.18 -7.87
N TYR A 142 -5.48 -5.40 -8.19
CA TYR A 142 -4.72 -4.45 -8.99
C TYR A 142 -5.35 -4.26 -10.36
N SER A 143 -5.69 -5.35 -11.04
CA SER A 143 -6.36 -5.31 -12.36
C SER A 143 -7.68 -4.56 -12.27
N ARG A 144 -8.47 -4.79 -11.22
CA ARG A 144 -9.73 -4.09 -10.99
C ARG A 144 -9.54 -2.59 -10.72
N ILE A 145 -8.60 -2.21 -9.86
CA ILE A 145 -8.29 -0.80 -9.58
C ILE A 145 -7.84 -0.09 -10.85
N MET A 146 -6.94 -0.70 -11.64
CA MET A 146 -6.50 -0.10 -12.90
C MET A 146 -7.63 0.05 -13.91
N GLN A 147 -8.58 -0.91 -13.97
CA GLN A 147 -9.77 -0.78 -14.80
C GLN A 147 -10.66 0.41 -14.37
N LEU A 148 -10.85 0.62 -13.07
CA LEU A 148 -11.64 1.72 -12.53
C LEU A 148 -10.94 3.07 -12.78
N LEU A 149 -9.62 3.12 -12.61
CA LEU A 149 -8.80 4.32 -12.86
C LEU A 149 -8.74 4.70 -14.35
N ALA A 150 -8.93 3.74 -15.25
CA ALA A 150 -8.85 3.94 -16.71
C ALA A 150 -10.10 4.59 -17.33
N GLN A 151 -11.14 4.91 -16.55
CA GLN A 151 -12.44 5.39 -17.06
C GLN A 151 -12.42 6.83 -17.63
N GLY A 152 -11.25 7.43 -17.83
CA GLY A 152 -11.08 8.78 -18.40
C GLY A 152 -11.33 9.90 -17.38
N GLY A 153 -11.27 11.16 -17.82
CA GLY A 153 -11.57 12.34 -16.99
C GLY A 153 -10.50 12.74 -15.98
N GLU A 154 -10.80 13.74 -15.15
CA GLU A 154 -10.07 13.99 -13.91
C GLU A 154 -10.68 13.12 -12.80
N LEU A 155 -9.88 12.65 -11.85
CA LEU A 155 -10.37 11.83 -10.74
C LEU A 155 -10.95 12.73 -9.66
N GLU A 156 -12.21 12.48 -9.31
CA GLU A 156 -12.88 13.14 -8.20
C GLU A 156 -12.75 12.32 -6.93
N LEU A 157 -12.96 12.96 -5.77
CA LEU A 157 -13.02 12.26 -4.49
C LEU A 157 -14.06 11.13 -4.49
N SER A 158 -15.20 11.32 -5.17
CA SER A 158 -16.24 10.30 -5.31
C SER A 158 -15.73 9.05 -6.02
N ASP A 159 -14.77 9.18 -6.95
CA ASP A 159 -14.19 8.04 -7.65
C ASP A 159 -13.29 7.23 -6.71
N LEU A 160 -12.49 7.90 -5.89
CA LEU A 160 -11.66 7.23 -4.87
C LEU A 160 -12.53 6.51 -3.83
N ILE A 161 -13.63 7.13 -3.39
CA ILE A 161 -14.61 6.51 -2.49
C ILE A 161 -15.25 5.29 -3.17
N SER A 162 -15.64 5.41 -4.44
CA SER A 162 -16.23 4.31 -5.22
C SER A 162 -15.25 3.13 -5.36
N ILE A 163 -13.99 3.40 -5.69
CA ILE A 163 -12.93 2.38 -5.76
C ILE A 163 -12.73 1.70 -4.40
N ALA A 164 -12.67 2.48 -3.31
CA ALA A 164 -12.52 1.94 -1.96
C ALA A 164 -13.70 1.06 -1.54
N ARG A 165 -14.90 1.30 -2.09
CA ARG A 165 -16.13 0.53 -1.88
C ARG A 165 -16.30 -0.66 -2.85
N ASP A 166 -15.41 -0.82 -3.84
CA ASP A 166 -15.63 -1.76 -4.94
C ASP A 166 -15.53 -3.24 -4.53
N HIS A 167 -16.54 -4.01 -4.97
CA HIS A 167 -16.64 -5.46 -4.81
C HIS A 167 -16.55 -6.23 -6.13
N ALA A 168 -16.10 -5.61 -7.22
CA ALA A 168 -16.09 -6.21 -8.56
C ALA A 168 -17.45 -6.83 -8.99
N GLY A 169 -18.57 -6.24 -8.53
CA GLY A 169 -19.92 -6.69 -8.83
C GLY A 169 -20.51 -7.76 -7.89
N GLY A 170 -19.82 -8.14 -6.80
CA GLY A 170 -20.28 -9.12 -5.81
C GLY A 170 -20.41 -8.59 -4.37
N GLU A 171 -20.30 -9.48 -3.38
CA GLU A 171 -20.51 -9.19 -1.95
C GLU A 171 -19.23 -8.97 -1.12
N GLY A 172 -18.11 -8.64 -1.77
CA GLY A 172 -16.84 -8.32 -1.08
C GLY A 172 -15.98 -9.54 -0.74
N ALA A 173 -15.48 -10.25 -1.75
CA ALA A 173 -14.67 -11.46 -1.61
C ALA A 173 -13.18 -11.17 -1.27
N ASP A 174 -12.37 -12.22 -1.08
CA ASP A 174 -10.92 -12.11 -0.79
C ASP A 174 -10.12 -11.28 -1.81
N ASN A 175 -10.61 -11.23 -3.06
CA ASN A 175 -9.96 -10.61 -4.20
C ASN A 175 -10.55 -9.23 -4.56
N THR A 176 -11.46 -8.68 -3.75
CA THR A 176 -12.04 -7.35 -3.98
C THR A 176 -11.26 -6.25 -3.24
N VAL A 177 -11.53 -4.99 -3.56
CA VAL A 177 -10.87 -3.85 -2.89
C VAL A 177 -11.40 -3.72 -1.48
N CYS A 178 -12.73 -3.57 -1.33
CA CYS A 178 -13.41 -3.71 -0.05
C CYS A 178 -13.64 -5.20 0.24
N ARG A 179 -12.95 -5.76 1.24
CA ARG A 179 -12.97 -7.21 1.52
C ARG A 179 -13.74 -7.52 2.79
N HIS A 180 -14.64 -8.50 2.71
CA HIS A 180 -15.47 -9.00 3.80
C HIS A 180 -15.40 -10.54 3.90
N SER A 181 -14.20 -11.11 3.80
CA SER A 181 -14.06 -12.56 3.78
C SER A 181 -13.88 -13.13 5.19
N GLU A 182 -13.95 -14.47 5.31
CA GLU A 182 -13.65 -15.16 6.56
C GLU A 182 -12.23 -14.85 7.10
N TYR A 183 -11.26 -14.58 6.22
CA TYR A 183 -9.86 -14.42 6.61
C TYR A 183 -9.31 -13.01 6.40
N PHE A 184 -9.50 -12.41 5.22
CA PHE A 184 -9.11 -11.03 4.93
C PHE A 184 -10.30 -10.08 5.03
N ASN A 185 -10.13 -9.04 5.83
CA ASN A 185 -11.15 -8.00 6.03
C ASN A 185 -10.52 -6.62 5.87
N THR A 186 -11.21 -5.73 5.18
CA THR A 186 -10.88 -4.30 5.21
C THR A 186 -11.26 -3.78 6.58
N THR A 187 -10.28 -3.31 7.36
CA THR A 187 -10.51 -2.86 8.73
C THR A 187 -10.60 -1.35 8.85
N TRP A 188 -9.95 -0.63 7.93
CA TRP A 188 -9.90 0.83 7.86
C TRP A 188 -9.84 1.24 6.39
N SER A 189 -10.29 2.46 6.10
CA SER A 189 -10.01 3.12 4.82
C SER A 189 -9.72 4.58 5.06
N ILE A 190 -8.69 5.08 4.40
CA ILE A 190 -8.18 6.43 4.59
C ILE A 190 -7.90 7.03 3.21
N ILE A 191 -8.40 8.24 2.98
CA ILE A 191 -8.13 9.05 1.80
C ILE A 191 -7.40 10.29 2.29
N PHE A 192 -6.22 10.54 1.74
CA PHE A 192 -5.44 11.74 2.00
C PHE A 192 -5.61 12.72 0.85
N ILE A 193 -5.79 14.00 1.16
CA ILE A 193 -5.87 15.10 0.20
C ILE A 193 -4.73 16.09 0.54
N PRO A 194 -3.51 15.86 0.01
CA PRO A 194 -2.29 16.61 0.34
C PRO A 194 -2.44 18.13 0.20
N SER A 195 -3.04 18.58 -0.91
CA SER A 195 -3.19 20.00 -1.25
C SER A 195 -4.01 20.78 -0.22
N GLU A 196 -4.98 20.12 0.40
CA GLU A 196 -5.90 20.70 1.39
C GLU A 196 -5.54 20.36 2.84
N LYS A 197 -4.52 19.51 3.05
CA LYS A 197 -4.17 18.93 4.35
C LYS A 197 -5.36 18.26 5.04
N VAL A 198 -6.21 17.60 4.25
CA VAL A 198 -7.39 16.90 4.72
C VAL A 198 -7.14 15.39 4.72
N ILE A 199 -7.62 14.72 5.77
CA ILE A 199 -7.67 13.27 5.90
C ILE A 199 -9.14 12.88 6.02
N LYS A 200 -9.59 11.96 5.18
CA LYS A 200 -10.89 11.30 5.32
C LYS A 200 -10.66 9.87 5.79
N ALA A 201 -11.19 9.50 6.94
CA ALA A 201 -10.96 8.18 7.52
C ALA A 201 -12.27 7.52 7.96
N LEU A 202 -12.30 6.20 7.90
CA LEU A 202 -13.35 5.38 8.51
C LEU A 202 -12.76 4.10 9.09
N VAL A 203 -13.48 3.55 10.07
CA VAL A 203 -13.21 2.24 10.66
C VAL A 203 -14.25 1.25 10.14
N GLY A 204 -13.80 0.11 9.65
CA GLY A 204 -14.61 -0.95 9.06
C GLY A 204 -14.65 -0.90 7.55
N TYR A 205 -15.75 -1.42 6.99
CA TYR A 205 -15.92 -1.60 5.55
C TYR A 205 -16.38 -0.31 4.88
N PRO A 206 -15.64 0.25 3.90
CA PRO A 206 -16.02 1.48 3.22
C PRO A 206 -17.44 1.47 2.65
N CYS A 207 -17.94 0.32 2.20
CA CYS A 207 -19.27 0.21 1.59
C CYS A 207 -20.42 0.21 2.61
N GLN A 208 -20.10 0.12 3.91
CA GLN A 208 -21.07 0.11 5.00
C GLN A 208 -20.90 1.29 5.96
N GLN A 209 -19.89 2.12 5.74
CA GLN A 209 -19.48 3.19 6.64
C GLN A 209 -19.30 4.50 5.87
N GLU A 210 -19.43 5.61 6.57
CA GLU A 210 -19.19 6.94 6.03
C GLU A 210 -17.82 7.46 6.48
N TYR A 211 -17.21 8.31 5.65
CA TYR A 211 -15.92 8.92 5.97
C TYR A 211 -16.10 10.13 6.88
N GLU A 212 -15.32 10.17 7.96
CA GLU A 212 -15.14 11.35 8.78
C GLU A 212 -13.96 12.18 8.28
N GLU A 213 -14.07 13.51 8.35
CA GLU A 213 -13.04 14.44 7.90
C GLU A 213 -12.21 14.98 9.08
N TYR A 214 -10.89 15.01 8.88
CA TYR A 214 -9.90 15.54 9.80
C TYR A 214 -8.96 16.49 9.05
N ARG A 215 -8.47 17.54 9.72
CA ARG A 215 -7.50 18.48 9.15
C ARG A 215 -6.18 18.39 9.90
N VAL A 216 -5.08 18.38 9.16
CA VAL A 216 -3.73 18.49 9.71
C VAL A 216 -3.39 19.97 9.86
N GLY A 217 -3.00 20.36 11.07
CA GLY A 217 -2.66 21.74 11.45
C GLY A 217 -1.40 22.26 10.78
#